data_AF-W6A6M9-F1
#
_entry.id   AF-W6A6M9-F1
#
_cell.length_a   1.000
_cell.length_b   1.000
_cell.length_c   1.000
_cell.angle_alpha   90.00
_cell.angle_beta   90.00
_cell.angle_gamma   90.00
#
_symmetry.space_group_name_H-M   'P 1'
#
loop_
_entity.id
_entity.type
_entity.pdbx_description
1 polymer ?
#
loop_
_entity_poly.entity_id
_entity_poly.type
_entity_poly.pdbx_seq_one_letter_code
_entity_poly.pdbx_strand_id
1 'polypeptide(L)'
;MSSLSLIIYLAVVLSFMTIIFLKTYNTILYSKIEVKHINSADINISTSKINEIMNSFLKFLNVNDLKINYGEHEQYLRVHQMLNKSNKTIDIPRWVMPSVGYELDYLLASIWYNCKIYNKDKEVKKYNFLVNILPAVFIFIYFILFAVWVVFIITISFFLREEDIIRSFLSVFQTYYLLEIPTIICFIVYISMIFLSPKLKYYLETKYEREIIDFVNSEFSGYKADIAAARVYALEIGKVHFGFFKLSGKTINIKFLGPFTNL
;
A
#
# COMPACT_ATOMS: atom_id res chain seq x y z
N MET A 1 23.91 -17.98 -29.36
CA MET A 1 22.76 -17.12 -28.98
C MET A 1 22.64 -15.97 -29.98
N SER A 2 21.42 -15.63 -30.39
CA SER A 2 21.20 -14.45 -31.25
C SER A 2 21.34 -13.16 -30.45
N SER A 3 21.68 -12.04 -31.12
CA SER A 3 21.72 -10.71 -30.48
C SER A 3 20.38 -10.34 -29.83
N LEU A 4 19.26 -10.76 -30.44
CA LEU A 4 17.92 -10.54 -29.90
C LEU A 4 17.69 -11.28 -28.57
N SER A 5 18.09 -12.54 -28.49
CA SER A 5 17.93 -13.35 -27.27
C SER A 5 18.72 -12.74 -26.11
N LEU A 6 19.93 -12.24 -26.38
CA LEU A 6 20.76 -11.56 -25.38
C LEU A 6 20.08 -10.30 -24.85
N ILE A 7 19.52 -9.47 -25.74
CA ILE A 7 18.80 -8.23 -25.36
C ILE A 7 17.61 -8.55 -24.45
N ILE A 8 16.82 -9.57 -24.79
CA ILE A 8 15.63 -9.97 -24.01
C ILE A 8 16.04 -10.48 -22.63
N TYR A 9 17.07 -11.32 -22.53
CA TYR A 9 17.56 -11.83 -21.25
C TYR A 9 18.10 -10.70 -20.37
N LEU A 10 18.85 -9.78 -20.98
CA LEU A 10 19.34 -8.59 -20.30
C LEU A 10 18.17 -7.74 -19.77
N ALA A 11 17.10 -7.58 -20.54
CA ALA A 11 15.91 -6.85 -20.09
C ALA A 11 15.24 -7.50 -18.86
N VAL A 12 15.14 -8.84 -18.83
CA VAL A 12 14.62 -9.56 -17.66
C VAL A 12 15.51 -9.32 -16.43
N VAL A 13 16.83 -9.45 -16.58
CA VAL A 13 17.78 -9.22 -15.48
C VAL A 13 17.71 -7.77 -14.97
N LEU A 14 17.71 -6.79 -15.88
CA LEU A 14 17.60 -5.37 -15.52
C LEU A 14 16.27 -5.03 -14.85
N SER A 15 15.17 -5.68 -15.25
CA SER A 15 13.88 -5.52 -14.57
C SER A 15 13.93 -5.96 -13.11
N PHE A 16 14.62 -7.08 -12.83
CA PHE A 16 14.79 -7.60 -11.48
C PHE A 16 15.67 -6.67 -10.64
N MET A 17 16.80 -6.23 -11.21
CA MET A 17 17.69 -5.27 -10.57
C MET A 17 16.97 -3.96 -10.25
N THR A 18 16.07 -3.50 -11.13
CA THR A 18 15.25 -2.30 -10.89
C THR A 18 14.31 -2.47 -9.69
N ILE A 19 13.65 -3.62 -9.56
CA ILE A 19 12.77 -3.91 -8.41
C ILE A 19 13.58 -3.91 -7.10
N ILE A 20 14.76 -4.54 -7.10
CA ILE A 20 15.65 -4.54 -5.93
C ILE A 20 16.07 -3.10 -5.60
N PHE A 21 16.53 -2.34 -6.59
CA PHE A 21 16.94 -0.95 -6.41
C PHE A 21 15.82 -0.09 -5.83
N LEU A 22 14.59 -0.23 -6.33
CA LEU A 22 13.41 0.46 -5.80
C LEU A 22 13.17 0.12 -4.32
N LYS A 23 13.26 -1.15 -3.93
CA LYS A 23 13.10 -1.55 -2.52
C LYS A 23 14.19 -0.96 -1.63
N THR A 24 15.44 -0.97 -2.08
CA THR A 24 16.57 -0.38 -1.34
C THR A 24 16.41 1.13 -1.22
N TYR A 25 16.09 1.81 -2.31
CA TYR A 25 15.84 3.24 -2.34
C TYR A 25 14.68 3.64 -1.41
N ASN A 26 13.58 2.87 -1.43
CA ASN A 26 12.46 3.06 -0.50
C ASN A 26 12.87 2.91 0.96
N THR A 27 13.72 1.93 1.26
CA THR A 27 14.25 1.69 2.61
C THR A 27 15.07 2.89 3.10
N ILE A 28 15.92 3.45 2.23
CA ILE A 28 16.72 4.65 2.55
C ILE A 28 15.84 5.87 2.74
N LEU A 29 14.90 6.13 1.82
CA LEU A 29 13.96 7.25 1.95
C LEU A 29 13.18 7.16 3.25
N TYR A 30 12.64 5.98 3.55
CA TYR A 30 11.89 5.73 4.77
C TYR A 30 12.72 6.00 6.03
N SER A 31 13.99 5.60 6.05
CA SER A 31 14.88 5.82 7.21
C SER A 31 15.14 7.30 7.54
N LYS A 32 14.83 8.21 6.62
CA LYS A 32 15.00 9.67 6.77
C LYS A 32 13.70 10.39 7.10
N ILE A 33 12.59 9.67 7.23
CA ILE A 33 11.30 10.29 7.54
C ILE A 33 11.27 10.65 9.02
N GLU A 34 11.21 11.95 9.26
CA GLU A 34 11.04 12.53 10.58
C GLU A 34 9.56 12.76 10.85
N VAL A 35 9.12 12.35 12.04
CA VAL A 35 7.75 12.60 12.51
C VAL A 35 7.74 14.02 13.06
N LYS A 36 6.97 14.90 12.41
CA LYS A 36 6.84 16.28 12.88
C LYS A 36 6.07 16.30 14.19
N HIS A 37 6.55 17.05 15.17
CA HIS A 37 5.80 17.26 16.41
C HIS A 37 4.67 18.25 16.14
N ILE A 38 3.44 17.89 16.48
CA ILE A 38 2.30 18.81 16.47
C ILE A 38 2.19 19.40 17.88
N ASN A 39 2.34 20.72 17.99
CA ASN A 39 2.17 21.43 19.27
C ASN A 39 0.69 21.49 19.63
N SER A 40 0.21 20.42 20.27
CA SER A 40 -1.14 20.35 20.83
C SER A 40 -1.13 20.73 22.32
N ALA A 41 -2.21 21.35 22.78
CA ALA A 41 -2.47 21.52 24.21
C ALA A 41 -2.86 20.19 24.87
N ASP A 42 -3.39 19.24 24.09
CA ASP A 42 -3.87 17.94 24.54
C ASP A 42 -2.93 16.84 24.07
N ILE A 43 -2.14 16.31 25.01
CA ILE A 43 -1.16 15.27 24.72
C ILE A 43 -1.83 13.89 24.59
N ASN A 44 -3.00 13.70 25.23
CA ASN A 44 -3.73 12.44 25.27
C ASN A 44 -5.23 12.64 25.08
N ILE A 45 -5.88 11.69 24.42
CA ILE A 45 -7.34 11.58 24.33
C ILE A 45 -7.81 10.34 25.09
N SER A 46 -8.94 10.44 25.80
CA SER A 46 -9.49 9.31 26.55
C SER A 46 -10.13 8.28 25.61
N THR A 47 -10.06 7.00 25.97
CA THR A 47 -10.71 5.92 25.21
C THR A 47 -12.22 6.08 25.13
N SER A 48 -12.86 6.64 26.16
CA SER A 48 -14.29 6.96 26.13
C SER A 48 -14.60 7.99 25.03
N LYS A 49 -13.78 9.03 24.90
CA LYS A 49 -13.96 10.06 23.87
C LYS A 49 -13.73 9.50 22.47
N ILE A 50 -12.73 8.63 22.29
CA ILE A 50 -12.52 7.89 21.04
C ILE A 50 -13.78 7.09 20.69
N ASN A 51 -14.36 6.34 21.64
CA ASN A 51 -15.57 5.55 21.38
C ASN A 51 -16.78 6.41 21.00
N GLU A 52 -16.97 7.57 21.65
CA GLU A 52 -17.99 8.54 21.26
C GLU A 52 -17.80 9.03 19.82
N ILE A 53 -16.57 9.44 19.48
CA ILE A 53 -16.18 9.90 18.15
C ILE A 53 -16.49 8.84 17.09
N MET A 54 -16.09 7.59 17.32
CA MET A 54 -16.31 6.49 16.38
C MET A 54 -17.80 6.29 16.08
N ASN A 55 -18.62 6.29 17.13
CA ASN A 55 -20.07 6.11 17.01
C ASN A 55 -20.73 7.31 16.31
N SER A 56 -20.33 8.54 16.65
CA SER A 56 -20.82 9.75 15.98
C SER A 56 -20.42 9.76 14.50
N PHE A 57 -19.20 9.32 14.18
CA PHE A 57 -18.71 9.31 12.81
C PHE A 57 -19.39 8.26 11.93
N LEU A 58 -19.66 7.06 12.46
CA LEU A 58 -20.46 6.05 11.76
C LEU A 58 -21.87 6.57 11.41
N LYS A 59 -22.51 7.27 12.35
CA LYS A 59 -23.80 7.93 12.12
C LYS A 59 -23.69 9.00 11.05
N PHE A 60 -22.66 9.85 11.10
CA PHE A 60 -22.39 10.87 10.08
C PHE A 60 -22.22 10.26 8.68
N LEU A 61 -21.55 9.11 8.59
CA LEU A 61 -21.38 8.37 7.33
C LEU A 61 -22.62 7.57 6.90
N ASN A 62 -23.70 7.60 7.67
CA ASN A 62 -24.92 6.81 7.47
C ASN A 62 -24.66 5.28 7.41
N VAL A 63 -23.75 4.78 8.24
CA VAL A 63 -23.43 3.34 8.33
C VAL A 63 -23.71 2.85 9.75
N ASN A 64 -24.86 2.19 9.94
CA ASN A 64 -25.32 1.77 11.27
C ASN A 64 -25.06 0.29 11.57
N ASP A 65 -24.71 -0.51 10.55
CA ASP A 65 -24.58 -1.96 10.68
C ASP A 65 -23.13 -2.45 10.74
N LEU A 66 -22.15 -1.55 10.64
CA LEU A 66 -20.74 -1.84 10.92
C LEU A 66 -20.44 -1.59 12.40
N LYS A 67 -19.70 -2.50 13.01
CA LYS A 67 -19.11 -2.34 14.34
C LYS A 67 -17.63 -2.01 14.23
N ILE A 68 -17.11 -1.19 15.13
CA ILE A 68 -15.68 -0.88 15.18
C ILE A 68 -15.08 -1.58 16.40
N ASN A 69 -14.07 -2.41 16.17
CA ASN A 69 -13.27 -3.03 17.23
C ASN A 69 -11.97 -2.24 17.33
N TYR A 70 -11.84 -1.38 18.34
CA TYR A 70 -10.68 -0.52 18.52
C TYR A 70 -9.76 -1.05 19.62
N GLY A 71 -8.49 -1.28 19.29
CA GLY A 71 -7.44 -1.60 20.24
C GLY A 71 -7.35 -3.06 20.69
N GLU A 72 -8.06 -3.98 20.04
CA GLU A 72 -7.93 -5.44 20.29
C GLU A 72 -6.61 -6.02 19.76
N HIS A 73 -5.92 -5.29 18.88
CA HIS A 73 -4.67 -5.69 18.26
C HIS A 73 -3.60 -4.61 18.42
N GLU A 74 -2.38 -5.01 18.78
CA GLU A 74 -1.21 -4.13 18.85
C GLU A 74 -0.46 -4.02 17.52
N GLN A 75 -0.64 -4.99 16.63
CA GLN A 75 0.03 -5.00 15.34
C GLN A 75 -0.57 -3.96 14.41
N TYR A 76 0.29 -3.20 13.74
CA TYR A 76 -0.14 -2.26 12.71
C TYR A 76 -0.87 -2.99 11.57
N LEU A 77 -2.09 -2.56 11.30
CA LEU A 77 -2.90 -2.96 10.14
C LEU A 77 -2.98 -1.80 9.17
N ARG A 78 -2.94 -2.11 7.86
CA ARG A 78 -3.15 -1.09 6.82
C ARG A 78 -4.63 -0.77 6.72
N VAL A 79 -4.96 0.48 6.40
CA VAL A 79 -6.36 0.94 6.31
C VAL A 79 -7.22 0.04 5.43
N HIS A 80 -6.70 -0.44 4.29
CA HIS A 80 -7.45 -1.29 3.36
C HIS A 80 -7.63 -2.75 3.80
N GLN A 81 -7.04 -3.15 4.93
CA GLN A 81 -7.09 -4.52 5.47
C GLN A 81 -7.99 -4.64 6.71
N MET A 82 -8.56 -3.53 7.20
CA MET A 82 -9.30 -3.50 8.47
C MET A 82 -10.76 -3.96 8.36
N LEU A 83 -11.35 -3.94 7.16
CA LEU A 83 -12.75 -4.32 6.98
C LEU A 83 -12.92 -5.84 6.89
N ASN A 84 -13.62 -6.42 7.86
CA ASN A 84 -14.17 -7.76 7.77
C ASN A 84 -15.64 -7.69 7.32
N LYS A 85 -15.87 -7.97 6.02
CA LYS A 85 -17.20 -7.91 5.42
C LYS A 85 -18.17 -8.98 5.94
N SER A 86 -17.66 -10.14 6.32
CA SER A 86 -18.48 -11.26 6.80
C SER A 86 -19.05 -10.93 8.18
N ASN A 87 -18.19 -10.42 9.07
CA ASN A 87 -18.56 -10.11 10.45
C ASN A 87 -19.12 -8.69 10.60
N LYS A 88 -19.09 -7.89 9.53
CA LYS A 88 -19.46 -6.46 9.53
C LYS A 88 -18.68 -5.67 10.60
N THR A 89 -17.38 -5.95 10.70
CA THR A 89 -16.48 -5.25 11.64
C THR A 89 -15.40 -4.47 10.91
N ILE A 90 -14.98 -3.36 11.51
CA ILE A 90 -13.75 -2.63 11.16
C ILE A 90 -12.80 -2.80 12.36
N ASP A 91 -11.72 -3.54 12.15
CA ASP A 91 -10.75 -3.85 13.21
C ASP A 91 -9.60 -2.84 13.15
N ILE A 92 -9.56 -1.90 14.10
CA ILE A 92 -8.61 -0.80 14.15
C ILE A 92 -7.63 -1.04 15.31
N PRO A 93 -6.32 -1.18 15.06
CA PRO A 93 -5.34 -1.36 16.12
C PRO A 93 -5.15 -0.05 16.91
N ARG A 94 -4.71 -0.16 18.17
CA ARG A 94 -4.42 1.02 18.98
C ARG A 94 -3.13 1.67 18.50
N TRP A 95 -3.21 2.87 17.94
CA TRP A 95 -2.02 3.62 17.54
C TRP A 95 -1.56 4.55 18.64
N VAL A 96 -0.44 4.23 19.27
CA VAL A 96 0.25 5.18 20.14
C VAL A 96 0.98 6.19 19.24
N MET A 97 0.44 7.39 19.06
CA MET A 97 1.04 8.45 18.24
C MET A 97 1.57 9.60 19.10
N PRO A 98 2.55 10.40 18.64
CA PRO A 98 3.13 11.48 19.43
C PRO A 98 2.20 12.70 19.56
N SER A 99 1.07 12.70 18.85
CA SER A 99 0.05 13.73 18.94
C SER A 99 -1.33 13.12 18.69
N VAL A 100 -2.32 13.65 19.42
CA VAL A 100 -3.75 13.32 19.26
C VAL A 100 -4.24 13.60 17.84
N GLY A 101 -3.72 14.63 17.17
CA GLY A 101 -4.10 14.95 15.78
C GLY A 101 -3.81 13.81 14.80
N TYR A 102 -2.64 13.18 14.92
CA TYR A 102 -2.29 12.04 14.08
C TYR A 102 -3.17 10.83 14.38
N GLU A 103 -3.42 10.54 15.66
CA GLU A 103 -4.27 9.42 16.07
C GLU A 103 -5.70 9.58 15.55
N LEU A 104 -6.27 10.78 15.70
CA LEU A 104 -7.61 11.10 15.22
C LEU A 104 -7.72 11.09 13.70
N ASP A 105 -6.75 11.65 12.97
CA ASP A 105 -6.77 11.59 11.50
C ASP A 105 -6.72 10.15 11.00
N TYR A 106 -5.83 9.33 11.56
CA TYR A 106 -5.75 7.91 11.20
C TYR A 106 -7.03 7.15 11.53
N LEU A 107 -7.65 7.43 12.69
CA LEU A 107 -8.90 6.82 13.11
C LEU A 107 -10.03 7.16 12.12
N LEU A 108 -10.23 8.45 11.85
CA LEU A 108 -11.26 8.93 10.93
C LEU A 108 -11.02 8.40 9.51
N ALA A 109 -9.79 8.46 9.01
CA ALA A 109 -9.45 7.95 7.68
C ALA A 109 -9.72 6.45 7.56
N SER A 110 -9.45 5.69 8.62
CA SER A 110 -9.67 4.25 8.66
C SER A 110 -11.14 3.89 8.64
N ILE A 111 -11.95 4.56 9.45
CA ILE A 111 -13.40 4.35 9.46
C ILE A 111 -13.98 4.77 8.11
N TRP A 112 -13.65 5.97 7.64
CA TRP A 112 -14.14 6.52 6.38
C TRP A 112 -13.85 5.58 5.20
N TYR A 113 -12.58 5.17 5.03
CA TYR A 113 -12.18 4.33 3.91
C TYR A 113 -12.92 2.99 3.91
N ASN A 114 -12.99 2.34 5.06
CA ASN A 114 -13.64 1.03 5.18
C ASN A 114 -15.16 1.12 5.01
N CYS A 115 -15.79 2.17 5.52
CA CYS A 115 -17.20 2.48 5.24
C CYS A 115 -17.46 2.70 3.73
N LYS A 116 -16.58 3.44 3.04
CA LYS A 116 -16.71 3.65 1.58
C LYS A 116 -16.54 2.36 0.79
N ILE A 117 -15.60 1.50 1.19
CA ILE A 117 -15.45 0.17 0.59
C ILE A 117 -16.69 -0.70 0.84
N TYR A 118 -17.24 -0.66 2.05
CA TYR A 118 -18.46 -1.39 2.43
C TYR A 118 -19.67 -0.93 1.60
N ASN A 119 -19.87 0.37 1.48
CA ASN A 119 -20.93 1.02 0.68
C ASN A 119 -20.68 0.95 -0.83
N LYS A 120 -19.61 0.28 -1.26
CA LYS A 120 -19.23 0.10 -2.66
C LYS A 120 -19.00 1.41 -3.44
N ASP A 121 -18.49 2.45 -2.78
CA ASP A 121 -18.10 3.71 -3.43
C ASP A 121 -17.16 3.43 -4.62
N LYS A 122 -17.55 3.89 -5.82
CA LYS A 122 -16.86 3.54 -7.07
C LYS A 122 -15.41 4.03 -7.08
N GLU A 123 -15.16 5.22 -6.53
CA GLU A 123 -13.86 5.86 -6.57
C GLU A 123 -12.90 5.20 -5.57
N VAL A 124 -13.36 4.95 -4.35
CA VAL A 124 -12.54 4.26 -3.32
C VAL A 124 -12.28 2.81 -3.73
N LYS A 125 -13.26 2.10 -4.33
CA LYS A 125 -13.03 0.77 -4.90
C LYS A 125 -12.01 0.79 -6.04
N LYS A 126 -12.11 1.76 -6.95
CA LYS A 126 -11.17 1.92 -8.06
C LYS A 126 -9.76 2.21 -7.54
N TYR A 127 -9.64 3.08 -6.53
CA TYR A 127 -8.38 3.33 -5.84
C TYR A 127 -7.81 2.03 -5.25
N ASN A 128 -8.59 1.30 -4.45
CA ASN A 128 -8.15 0.05 -3.82
C ASN A 128 -7.68 -0.96 -4.86
N PHE A 129 -8.40 -1.08 -5.97
CA PHE A 129 -8.02 -1.98 -7.05
C PHE A 129 -6.70 -1.57 -7.71
N LEU A 130 -6.57 -0.32 -8.17
CA LEU A 130 -5.39 0.14 -8.92
C LEU A 130 -4.13 0.29 -8.06
N VAL A 131 -4.30 0.65 -6.80
CA VAL A 131 -3.19 1.01 -5.91
C VAL A 131 -2.79 -0.13 -4.99
N ASN A 132 -3.73 -1.01 -4.59
CA ASN A 132 -3.43 -2.08 -3.64
C ASN A 132 -3.41 -3.45 -4.33
N ILE A 133 -4.49 -3.81 -5.02
CA ILE A 133 -4.68 -5.17 -5.56
C ILE A 133 -3.83 -5.40 -6.80
N LEU A 134 -3.96 -4.54 -7.81
CA LEU A 134 -3.32 -4.74 -9.12
C LEU A 134 -1.78 -4.79 -9.02
N PRO A 135 -1.10 -3.88 -8.29
CA PRO A 135 0.36 -3.94 -8.15
C PRO A 135 0.81 -5.20 -7.42
N ALA A 136 0.06 -5.63 -6.40
CA ALA A 136 0.36 -6.84 -5.63
C ALA A 136 0.24 -8.12 -6.48
N VAL A 137 -0.77 -8.18 -7.35
CA VAL A 137 -0.95 -9.31 -8.28
C VAL A 137 0.18 -9.36 -9.30
N PHE A 138 0.50 -8.23 -9.95
CA PHE A 138 1.53 -8.20 -10.99
C PHE A 138 2.94 -8.45 -10.45
N ILE A 139 3.29 -7.95 -9.27
CA ILE A 139 4.58 -8.25 -8.66
C ILE A 139 4.69 -9.72 -8.23
N PHE A 140 3.59 -10.33 -7.79
CA PHE A 140 3.56 -11.75 -7.45
C PHE A 140 3.74 -12.63 -8.70
N ILE A 141 2.97 -12.37 -9.75
CA ILE A 141 3.10 -13.08 -11.04
C ILE A 141 4.51 -12.89 -11.61
N TYR A 142 5.05 -11.67 -11.53
CA TYR A 142 6.44 -11.38 -11.96
C TYR A 142 7.45 -12.30 -11.27
N PHE A 143 7.39 -12.44 -9.94
CA PHE A 143 8.35 -13.29 -9.22
C PHE A 143 8.21 -14.77 -9.56
N ILE A 144 6.99 -15.26 -9.79
CA ILE A 144 6.76 -16.64 -10.24
C ILE A 144 7.40 -16.85 -11.61
N LEU A 145 7.09 -15.99 -12.59
CA LEU A 145 7.62 -16.10 -13.94
C LEU A 145 9.16 -15.96 -13.97
N PHE A 146 9.71 -15.04 -13.18
CA PHE A 146 11.15 -14.86 -13.04
C PHE A 146 11.82 -16.12 -12.44
N ALA A 147 11.24 -16.71 -11.40
CA ALA A 147 11.78 -17.93 -10.81
C ALA A 147 11.75 -19.11 -11.79
N VAL A 148 10.64 -19.28 -12.50
CA VAL A 148 10.51 -20.31 -13.55
C VAL A 148 11.52 -20.06 -14.67
N TRP A 149 11.72 -18.80 -15.09
CA TRP A 149 12.72 -18.42 -16.08
C TRP A 149 14.15 -18.74 -15.63
N VAL A 150 14.52 -18.43 -14.38
CA VAL A 150 15.85 -18.77 -13.83
C VAL A 150 16.08 -20.28 -13.85
N VAL A 151 15.10 -21.08 -13.39
CA VAL A 151 15.20 -22.55 -13.41
C VAL A 151 15.31 -23.06 -14.86
N PHE A 152 14.54 -22.50 -15.78
CA PHE A 152 14.57 -22.85 -17.20
C PHE A 152 15.96 -22.60 -17.82
N ILE A 153 16.55 -21.41 -17.58
CA ILE A 153 17.89 -21.07 -18.05
C ILE A 153 18.95 -22.01 -17.46
N ILE A 154 18.90 -22.27 -16.15
CA ILE A 154 19.83 -23.20 -15.50
C ILE A 154 19.72 -24.61 -16.11
N THR A 155 18.50 -25.08 -16.34
CA THR A 155 18.24 -26.41 -16.92
C THR A 155 18.83 -26.52 -18.33
N ILE A 156 18.58 -25.52 -19.17
CA ILE A 156 19.11 -25.48 -20.54
C ILE A 156 20.63 -25.36 -20.56
N SER A 157 21.21 -24.51 -19.71
CA SER A 157 22.65 -24.23 -19.75
C SER A 157 23.52 -25.34 -19.16
N PHE A 158 23.04 -26.10 -18.17
CA PHE A 158 23.87 -27.04 -17.42
C PHE A 158 23.48 -28.51 -17.58
N PHE A 159 22.23 -28.82 -17.92
CA PHE A 159 21.72 -30.19 -17.86
C PHE A 159 21.32 -30.78 -19.22
N LEU A 160 20.94 -29.95 -20.19
CA LEU A 160 20.47 -30.42 -21.50
C LEU A 160 21.53 -30.23 -22.58
N ARG A 161 21.61 -31.17 -23.51
CA ARG A 161 22.39 -31.00 -24.76
C ARG A 161 21.53 -30.26 -25.79
N GLU A 162 22.16 -29.60 -26.75
CA GLU A 162 21.44 -28.84 -27.79
C GLU A 162 20.42 -29.70 -28.56
N GLU A 163 20.74 -30.97 -28.80
CA GLU A 163 19.87 -31.93 -29.49
C GLU A 163 18.57 -32.21 -28.73
N ASP A 164 18.61 -32.24 -27.40
CA ASP A 164 17.46 -32.46 -26.52
C ASP A 164 16.49 -31.27 -26.55
N ILE A 165 17.03 -30.06 -26.75
CA ILE A 165 16.26 -28.82 -26.77
C ILE A 165 15.50 -28.69 -28.09
N ILE A 166 16.17 -28.91 -29.23
CA ILE A 166 15.60 -28.72 -30.57
C ILE A 166 14.39 -29.63 -30.81
N ARG A 167 14.38 -30.84 -30.24
CA ARG A 167 13.31 -31.84 -30.45
C ARG A 167 12.21 -31.81 -29.40
N SER A 168 12.36 -31.01 -28.34
CA SER A 168 11.40 -30.97 -27.23
C SER A 168 10.52 -29.73 -27.28
N PHE A 169 9.44 -29.74 -26.49
CA PHE A 169 8.56 -28.59 -26.29
C PHE A 169 9.30 -27.36 -25.72
N LEU A 170 10.48 -27.54 -25.13
CA LEU A 170 11.31 -26.47 -24.57
C LEU A 170 11.81 -25.51 -25.66
N SER A 171 11.97 -25.99 -26.90
CA SER A 171 12.29 -25.13 -28.05
C SER A 171 11.25 -24.03 -28.24
N VAL A 172 9.96 -24.31 -28.04
CA VAL A 172 8.87 -23.32 -28.17
C VAL A 172 9.05 -22.18 -27.16
N PHE A 173 9.37 -22.51 -25.92
CA PHE A 173 9.62 -21.52 -24.87
C PHE A 173 10.80 -20.61 -25.22
N GLN A 174 11.87 -21.17 -25.78
CA GLN A 174 13.07 -20.43 -26.15
C GLN A 174 12.89 -19.60 -27.43
N THR A 175 12.20 -20.13 -28.44
CA THR A 175 11.99 -19.45 -29.72
C THR A 175 11.02 -18.27 -29.60
N TYR A 176 9.95 -18.42 -28.81
CA TYR A 176 8.92 -17.40 -28.66
C TYR A 176 9.03 -16.56 -27.39
N TYR A 177 10.08 -16.78 -26.58
CA TYR A 177 10.34 -16.03 -25.35
C TYR A 177 9.13 -16.01 -24.39
N LEU A 178 8.46 -17.16 -24.25
CA LEU A 178 7.19 -17.29 -23.54
C LEU A 178 7.30 -17.02 -22.02
N LEU A 179 8.50 -17.02 -21.46
CA LEU A 179 8.72 -16.67 -20.06
C LEU A 179 9.16 -15.21 -19.92
N GLU A 180 10.02 -14.73 -20.81
CA GLU A 180 10.63 -13.41 -20.74
C GLU A 180 9.63 -12.31 -21.06
N ILE A 181 8.85 -12.45 -22.15
CA ILE A 181 7.90 -11.43 -22.58
C ILE A 181 6.83 -11.19 -21.50
N PRO A 182 6.14 -12.22 -20.96
CA PRO A 182 5.18 -12.01 -19.88
C PRO A 182 5.83 -11.45 -18.60
N THR A 183 7.07 -11.84 -18.29
CA THR A 183 7.82 -11.28 -17.15
C THR A 183 8.02 -9.77 -17.32
N ILE A 184 8.49 -9.33 -18.48
CA ILE A 184 8.70 -7.91 -18.81
C ILE A 184 7.36 -7.15 -18.78
N ILE A 185 6.29 -7.72 -19.34
CA ILE A 185 4.95 -7.10 -19.30
C ILE A 185 4.49 -6.91 -17.84
N CYS A 186 4.63 -7.93 -16.99
CA CYS A 186 4.25 -7.83 -15.58
C CYS A 186 5.04 -6.72 -14.87
N PHE A 187 6.34 -6.61 -15.14
CA PHE A 187 7.18 -5.54 -14.62
C PHE A 187 6.70 -4.15 -15.08
N ILE A 188 6.44 -3.96 -16.37
CA ILE A 188 6.00 -2.67 -16.92
C ILE A 188 4.67 -2.23 -16.29
N VAL A 189 3.72 -3.15 -16.16
CA VAL A 189 2.43 -2.85 -15.53
C VAL A 189 2.62 -2.50 -14.05
N TYR A 190 3.44 -3.26 -13.33
CA TYR A 190 3.76 -2.98 -11.92
C TYR A 190 4.38 -1.58 -11.72
N ILE A 191 5.40 -1.23 -12.51
CA ILE A 191 6.06 0.09 -12.44
C ILE A 191 5.10 1.22 -12.79
N SER A 192 4.27 1.02 -13.82
CA SER A 192 3.27 2.00 -14.23
C SER A 192 2.27 2.28 -13.11
N MET A 193 1.82 1.24 -12.38
CA MET A 193 0.94 1.45 -11.22
C MET A 193 1.64 2.17 -10.06
N ILE A 194 2.91 1.85 -9.78
CA ILE A 194 3.69 2.59 -8.77
C ILE A 194 3.75 4.07 -9.12
N PHE A 195 3.99 4.41 -10.39
CA PHE A 195 4.10 5.79 -10.85
C PHE A 195 2.76 6.54 -10.82
N LEU A 196 1.64 5.86 -11.07
CA LEU A 196 0.30 6.45 -11.03
C LEU A 196 -0.26 6.59 -9.61
N SER A 197 0.21 5.77 -8.66
CA SER A 197 -0.29 5.73 -7.29
C SER A 197 -0.27 7.08 -6.54
N PRO A 198 0.76 7.97 -6.65
CA PRO A 198 0.79 9.26 -5.96
C PRO A 198 -0.38 10.16 -6.33
N LYS A 199 -0.71 10.22 -7.62
CA LYS A 199 -1.82 11.03 -8.13
C LYS A 199 -3.16 10.50 -7.59
N LEU A 200 -3.31 9.19 -7.55
CA LEU A 200 -4.52 8.55 -7.00
C LEU A 200 -4.61 8.75 -5.48
N LYS A 201 -3.49 8.74 -4.76
CA LYS A 201 -3.45 9.05 -3.32
C LYS A 201 -3.90 10.47 -3.09
N TYR A 202 -3.32 11.45 -3.79
CA TYR A 202 -3.70 12.84 -3.64
C TYR A 202 -5.22 13.04 -3.84
N TYR A 203 -5.78 12.44 -4.90
CA TYR A 203 -7.22 12.49 -5.14
C TYR A 203 -8.04 11.89 -3.99
N LEU A 204 -7.61 10.74 -3.45
CA LEU A 204 -8.27 10.10 -2.31
C LEU A 204 -8.18 10.95 -1.03
N GLU A 205 -7.00 11.51 -0.74
CA GLU A 205 -6.75 12.37 0.43
C GLU A 205 -7.62 13.63 0.36
N THR A 206 -7.72 14.30 -0.81
CA THR A 206 -8.58 15.47 -1.01
C THR A 206 -10.06 15.11 -0.88
N LYS A 207 -10.48 13.96 -1.41
CA LYS A 207 -11.88 13.50 -1.26
C LYS A 207 -12.22 13.27 0.21
N TYR A 208 -11.36 12.55 0.92
CA TYR A 208 -11.51 12.30 2.36
C TYR A 208 -11.59 13.61 3.15
N GLU A 209 -10.66 14.55 2.93
CA GLU A 209 -10.65 15.84 3.62
C GLU A 209 -11.95 16.62 3.40
N ARG A 210 -12.45 16.69 2.16
CA ARG A 210 -13.70 17.39 1.84
C ARG A 210 -14.93 16.78 2.51
N GLU A 211 -14.94 15.46 2.70
CA GLU A 211 -16.09 14.77 3.27
C GLU A 211 -16.10 14.76 4.81
N ILE A 212 -14.94 14.90 5.46
CA ILE A 212 -14.86 14.92 6.93
C ILE A 212 -14.87 16.31 7.53
N ILE A 213 -14.59 17.36 6.75
CA ILE A 213 -14.34 18.70 7.30
C ILE A 213 -15.54 19.23 8.11
N ASP A 214 -16.76 18.95 7.65
CA ASP A 214 -17.98 19.37 8.35
C ASP A 214 -18.11 18.66 9.70
N PHE A 215 -17.80 17.36 9.74
CA PHE A 215 -17.78 16.57 10.98
C PHE A 215 -16.68 17.03 11.94
N VAL A 216 -15.49 17.33 11.42
CA VAL A 216 -14.36 17.85 12.22
C VAL A 216 -14.71 19.21 12.81
N ASN A 217 -15.35 20.08 12.03
CA ASN A 217 -15.75 21.40 12.50
C ASN A 217 -16.82 21.34 13.59
N SER A 218 -17.75 20.37 13.54
CA SER A 218 -18.82 20.25 14.52
C SER A 218 -18.42 19.49 15.78
N GLU A 219 -17.75 18.34 15.65
CA GLU A 219 -17.50 17.41 16.76
C GLU A 219 -16.10 17.57 17.39
N PHE A 220 -15.16 18.26 16.73
CA PHE A 220 -13.75 18.37 17.15
C PHE A 220 -13.27 19.81 17.28
N SER A 221 -14.11 20.71 17.83
CA SER A 221 -13.73 22.11 18.02
C SER A 221 -12.38 22.30 18.72
N GLY A 222 -12.03 21.44 19.69
CA GLY A 222 -10.73 21.43 20.38
C GLY A 222 -9.55 20.81 19.61
N TYR A 223 -9.81 19.87 18.69
CA TYR A 223 -8.76 19.11 17.98
C TYR A 223 -8.59 19.49 16.51
N LYS A 224 -9.40 20.43 16.02
CA LYS A 224 -9.43 20.83 14.60
C LYS A 224 -8.06 21.24 14.07
N ALA A 225 -7.31 22.03 14.82
CA ALA A 225 -5.98 22.49 14.41
C ALA A 225 -4.99 21.32 14.32
N ASP A 226 -5.05 20.37 15.26
CA ASP A 226 -4.17 19.20 15.29
C ASP A 226 -4.48 18.24 14.15
N ILE A 227 -5.76 17.99 13.86
CA ILE A 227 -6.18 17.18 12.72
C ILE A 227 -5.71 17.86 11.43
N ALA A 228 -5.92 19.17 11.27
CA ALA A 228 -5.46 19.90 10.08
C ALA A 228 -3.93 19.81 9.90
N ALA A 229 -3.15 19.94 10.98
CA ALA A 229 -1.70 19.75 10.93
C ALA A 229 -1.30 18.33 10.52
N ALA A 230 -2.00 17.30 11.03
CA ALA A 230 -1.80 15.92 10.63
C ALA A 230 -2.12 15.69 9.14
N ARG A 231 -3.19 16.32 8.62
CA ARG A 231 -3.55 16.28 7.20
C ARG A 231 -2.47 16.90 6.30
N VAL A 232 -1.96 18.07 6.66
CA VAL A 232 -0.87 18.73 5.92
C VAL A 232 0.34 17.81 5.85
N TYR A 233 0.73 17.19 6.97
CA TYR A 233 1.83 16.23 7.00
C TYR A 233 1.56 14.99 6.13
N ALA A 234 0.36 14.41 6.18
CA ALA A 234 0.00 13.25 5.36
C ALA A 234 0.03 13.54 3.84
N LEU A 235 -0.33 14.77 3.46
CA LEU A 235 -0.29 15.26 2.08
C LEU A 235 1.13 15.54 1.58
N GLU A 236 2.04 16.01 2.44
CA GLU A 236 3.47 16.18 2.10
C GLU A 236 4.12 14.84 1.71
N ILE A 237 3.63 13.73 2.27
CA ILE A 237 4.10 12.38 1.92
C ILE A 237 3.45 11.97 0.60
N GLY A 238 3.93 12.49 -0.53
CA GLY A 238 3.34 12.21 -1.85
C GLY A 238 3.43 10.75 -2.31
N LYS A 239 4.27 9.93 -1.66
CA LYS A 239 4.51 8.54 -2.07
C LYS A 239 3.51 7.57 -1.43
N VAL A 240 3.06 6.60 -2.23
CA VAL A 240 2.17 5.53 -1.74
C VAL A 240 2.95 4.28 -1.36
N HIS A 241 3.75 3.75 -2.28
CA HIS A 241 4.42 2.46 -2.08
C HIS A 241 5.77 2.62 -1.40
N PHE A 242 5.84 2.20 -0.14
CA PHE A 242 7.03 2.11 0.69
C PHE A 242 7.44 0.65 0.89
N GLY A 243 7.40 -0.20 -0.15
CA GLY A 243 7.95 -1.56 -0.02
C GLY A 243 9.42 -1.50 0.40
N PHE A 244 9.73 -1.78 1.68
CA PHE A 244 11.07 -1.76 2.26
C PHE A 244 11.46 -3.15 2.77
N PHE A 245 12.76 -3.38 2.90
CA PHE A 245 13.24 -4.55 3.63
C PHE A 245 13.04 -4.30 5.12
N LYS A 246 12.33 -5.19 5.82
CA LYS A 246 12.16 -5.15 7.28
C LYS A 246 13.49 -5.42 7.98
N LEU A 247 14.39 -4.45 7.99
CA LEU A 247 15.72 -4.54 8.61
C LEU A 247 15.67 -3.94 10.03
N SER A 248 15.16 -4.72 10.99
CA SER A 248 15.14 -4.43 12.44
C SER A 248 14.47 -3.10 12.87
N GLY A 249 14.38 -2.86 14.19
CA GLY A 249 13.48 -1.92 14.89
C GLY A 249 13.44 -0.44 14.49
N LYS A 250 14.15 0.01 13.46
CA LYS A 250 14.00 1.37 12.89
C LYS A 250 12.71 1.56 12.07
N THR A 251 11.90 0.52 11.95
CA THR A 251 10.57 0.51 11.33
C THR A 251 9.44 0.99 12.26
N ILE A 252 9.74 1.55 13.44
CA ILE A 252 8.71 2.00 14.41
C ILE A 252 7.87 3.18 13.88
N ASN A 253 8.44 3.99 12.97
CA ASN A 253 7.78 5.18 12.41
C ASN A 253 6.81 4.89 11.25
N ILE A 254 6.56 3.62 10.93
CA ILE A 254 5.73 3.17 9.80
C ILE A 254 4.33 3.78 9.85
N LYS A 255 3.78 3.91 11.05
CA LYS A 255 2.43 4.39 11.33
C LYS A 255 2.24 5.90 11.13
N PHE A 256 3.28 6.62 10.69
CA PHE A 256 3.24 8.08 10.51
C PHE A 256 3.24 8.51 9.03
N LEU A 257 3.17 7.58 8.08
CA LEU A 257 3.24 7.94 6.65
C LEU A 257 1.94 8.54 6.07
N GLY A 258 0.94 8.75 6.90
CA GLY A 258 -0.43 9.05 6.50
C GLY A 258 -1.27 7.79 6.24
N PRO A 259 -2.60 7.89 6.35
CA PRO A 259 -3.50 6.74 6.35
C PRO A 259 -3.58 6.02 4.99
N PHE A 260 -3.36 6.72 3.87
CA PHE A 260 -3.47 6.16 2.52
C PHE A 260 -2.12 5.85 1.89
N THR A 261 -1.18 5.36 2.70
CA THR A 261 0.11 4.83 2.22
C THR A 261 0.17 3.32 2.33
N ASN A 262 0.84 2.70 1.38
CA ASN A 262 1.06 1.26 1.31
C ASN A 262 2.50 0.92 1.66
N LEU A 263 2.66 -0.05 2.53
CA LEU A 263 3.96 -0.55 2.95
C LEU A 263 4.39 -1.79 2.16
#